data_AF-A0A523WDW4-F1
#
_entry.id   AF-A0A523WDW4-F1
#
_cell.length_a   1.000
_cell.length_b   1.000
_cell.length_c   1.000
_cell.angle_alpha   90.00
_cell.angle_beta   90.00
_cell.angle_gamma   90.00
#
_symmetry.space_group_name_H-M   'P 1'
#
loop_
_entity.id
_entity.type
_entity.pdbx_description
1 polymer ?
#
loop_
_entity_poly.entity_id
_entity_poly.type
_entity_poly.pdbx_seq_one_letter_code
_entity_poly.pdbx_strand_id
1 'polypeptide(L)'
;MTLEKIARNIPASLWDEASEKLIDITLGSRNASKMPSDLAKTILYYWQRDQLATEVGLHRLLEASMILEPEKTVSLMKELGLSEIVVMLKETS
;
A
#
# COMPACT_ATOMS: atom_id res chain seq x y z
N MET A 1 -12.81 5.54 7.10
CA MET A 1 -11.67 5.14 7.98
C MET A 1 -10.38 5.54 7.27
N THR A 2 -9.34 6.04 7.95
CA THR A 2 -8.14 6.53 7.24
C THR A 2 -7.19 5.38 6.92
N LEU A 3 -6.66 5.32 5.70
CA LEU A 3 -5.67 4.31 5.25
C LEU A 3 -4.44 4.22 6.17
N GLU A 4 -4.10 5.31 6.87
CA GLU A 4 -3.04 5.33 7.88
C GLU A 4 -3.32 4.34 9.02
N LYS A 5 -4.55 4.27 9.52
CA LYS A 5 -4.94 3.31 10.56
C LYS A 5 -4.90 1.87 10.05
N ILE A 6 -5.17 1.67 8.77
CA ILE A 6 -5.14 0.35 8.15
C ILE A 6 -3.69 -0.14 8.03
N ALA A 7 -2.76 0.72 7.60
CA ALA A 7 -1.35 0.39 7.50
C ALA A 7 -0.74 0.01 8.88
N ARG A 8 -1.17 0.68 9.96
CA ARG A 8 -0.79 0.35 11.35
C ARG A 8 -1.18 -1.06 11.80
N ASN A 9 -2.20 -1.64 11.19
CA ASN A 9 -2.67 -2.98 11.52
C ASN A 9 -1.91 -4.08 10.77
N ILE A 10 -1.00 -3.73 9.85
CA ILE A 10 -0.11 -4.70 9.21
C ILE A 10 0.96 -5.11 10.25
N PRO A 11 1.08 -6.41 10.59
CA PRO A 11 2.12 -6.89 11.50
C PRO A 11 3.52 -6.55 11.00
N ALA A 12 4.40 -6.11 11.90
CA ALA A 12 5.79 -5.76 11.56
C ALA A 12 6.56 -6.89 10.85
N SER A 13 6.24 -8.15 11.17
CA SER A 13 6.82 -9.33 10.52
C SER A 13 6.49 -9.45 9.03
N LEU A 14 5.50 -8.70 8.53
CA LEU A 14 5.05 -8.70 7.15
C LEU A 14 5.39 -7.39 6.42
N TRP A 15 6.07 -6.44 7.07
CA TRP A 15 6.30 -5.11 6.48
C TRP A 15 7.16 -5.16 5.22
N ASP A 16 8.23 -5.94 5.23
CA ASP A 16 9.10 -6.10 4.06
C ASP A 16 8.34 -6.73 2.89
N GLU A 17 7.66 -7.85 3.12
CA GLU A 17 6.89 -8.56 2.10
C GLU A 17 5.73 -7.72 1.56
N ALA A 18 5.00 -7.03 2.44
CA ALA A 18 3.91 -6.14 2.05
C ALA A 18 4.44 -4.95 1.24
N SER A 19 5.56 -4.36 1.64
CA SER A 19 6.20 -3.26 0.93
C SER A 19 6.61 -3.69 -0.48
N GLU A 20 7.32 -4.82 -0.61
CA GLU A 20 7.76 -5.37 -1.90
C GLU A 20 6.56 -5.61 -2.85
N LYS A 21 5.53 -6.30 -2.37
CA LYS A 21 4.36 -6.61 -3.21
C LYS A 21 3.53 -5.37 -3.56
N LEU A 22 3.43 -4.38 -2.68
CA LEU A 22 2.76 -3.11 -2.98
C LEU A 22 3.56 -2.27 -4.00
N ILE A 23 4.89 -2.32 -3.95
CA ILE A 23 5.75 -1.72 -4.98
C ILE A 23 5.46 -2.38 -6.34
N ASP A 24 5.41 -3.71 -6.40
CA ASP A 24 5.12 -4.45 -7.63
C ASP A 24 3.76 -4.08 -8.23
N ILE A 25 2.71 -3.99 -7.40
CA ILE A 25 1.38 -3.54 -7.82
C ILE A 25 1.44 -2.11 -8.39
N THR A 26 2.15 -1.23 -7.70
CA THR A 26 2.23 0.19 -8.04
C THR A 26 2.99 0.43 -9.35
N LEU A 27 4.17 -0.20 -9.51
CA LEU A 27 5.00 -0.09 -10.71
C LEU A 27 4.43 -0.85 -11.90
N GLY A 28 3.75 -1.98 -11.66
CA GLY A 28 3.11 -2.79 -12.69
C GLY A 28 1.74 -2.28 -13.15
N SER A 29 1.22 -1.21 -12.55
CA SER A 29 -0.11 -0.69 -12.88
C SER A 29 -0.14 0.00 -14.24
N ARG A 30 -1.19 -0.28 -15.01
CA ARG A 30 -1.50 0.45 -16.25
C ARG A 30 -2.24 1.77 -15.99
N ASN A 31 -2.59 2.04 -14.73
CA ASN A 31 -3.34 3.22 -14.30
C ASN A 31 -2.44 4.33 -13.75
N ALA A 32 -1.13 4.31 -14.01
CA ALA A 32 -0.17 5.26 -13.44
C ALA A 32 -0.56 6.74 -13.61
N SER A 33 -1.32 7.09 -14.66
CA SER A 33 -1.86 8.44 -14.87
C SER A 33 -2.84 8.91 -13.78
N LYS A 34 -3.43 8.00 -13.00
CA LYS A 34 -4.28 8.31 -11.85
C LYS A 34 -3.47 8.65 -10.59
N MET A 35 -2.15 8.39 -10.58
CA MET A 35 -1.33 8.64 -9.39
C MET A 35 -1.11 10.15 -9.19
N PRO A 36 -1.49 10.72 -8.03
CA PRO A 36 -1.16 12.09 -7.71
C PRO A 36 0.36 12.30 -7.69
N SER A 37 0.85 13.36 -8.34
CA SER A 37 2.29 13.61 -8.47
C SER A 37 2.99 13.75 -7.10
N ASP A 38 2.33 14.33 -6.11
CA ASP A 38 2.91 14.50 -4.77
C ASP A 38 2.99 13.18 -4.00
N LEU A 39 2.04 12.26 -4.22
CA LEU A 39 2.13 10.90 -3.68
C LEU A 39 3.30 10.14 -4.30
N ALA A 40 3.48 10.24 -5.62
CA ALA A 40 4.61 9.64 -6.32
C ALA A 40 5.96 10.15 -5.78
N LYS A 41 6.11 11.49 -5.66
CA LYS A 41 7.32 12.11 -5.08
C LYS A 41 7.58 11.66 -3.66
N THR A 42 6.52 11.53 -2.85
CA THR A 42 6.62 11.07 -1.46
C THR A 42 7.12 9.62 -1.38
N ILE A 43 6.60 8.72 -2.22
CA ILE A 43 7.07 7.34 -2.31
C ILE A 43 8.55 7.30 -2.71
N LEU A 44 8.95 8.07 -3.72
CA LEU A 44 10.35 8.16 -4.14
C LEU A 44 11.26 8.70 -3.03
N TYR A 45 10.80 9.69 -2.26
CA TYR A 45 11.54 10.26 -1.13
C TYR A 45 11.82 9.20 -0.05
N TYR A 46 10.84 8.36 0.29
CA TYR A 46 11.00 7.28 1.26
C TYR A 46 11.83 6.11 0.70
N TRP A 47 11.66 5.78 -0.58
CA TRP A 47 12.47 4.76 -1.25
C TRP A 47 13.97 5.07 -1.19
N GLN A 48 14.35 6.32 -1.48
CA GLN A 48 15.75 6.77 -1.42
C GLN A 48 16.39 6.65 -0.03
N ARG A 49 15.59 6.48 1.02
CA ARG A 49 16.02 6.41 2.43
C ARG A 49 15.81 5.03 3.03
N ASP A 50 15.39 4.06 2.23
CA ASP A 50 15.05 2.71 2.69
C ASP A 50 13.93 2.70 3.74
N GLN A 51 12.94 3.58 3.56
CA GLN A 51 11.83 3.79 4.52
C GLN A 51 10.48 3.28 4.02
N LEU A 52 10.44 2.49 2.95
CA LEU A 52 9.18 1.95 2.42
C LEU A 52 8.59 0.84 3.30
N ALA A 53 9.43 0.00 3.90
CA ALA A 53 9.03 -1.00 4.90
C ALA A 53 8.90 -0.40 6.32
N THR A 54 8.25 0.76 6.42
CA THR A 54 7.88 1.40 7.69
C THR A 54 6.39 1.67 7.71
N GLU A 55 5.81 1.94 8.88
CA GLU A 55 4.39 2.30 8.98
C GLU A 55 3.98 3.42 7.99
N VAL A 56 4.80 4.47 7.91
CA VAL A 56 4.54 5.62 7.02
C VAL A 56 4.76 5.25 5.56
N GLY A 57 5.79 4.45 5.26
CA GLY A 57 6.07 3.96 3.92
C GLY A 57 4.94 3.08 3.39
N LEU A 58 4.52 2.10 4.18
CA LEU A 58 3.40 1.20 3.90
C LEU A 58 2.09 1.95 3.72
N HIS A 59 1.83 2.97 4.54
CA HIS A 59 0.66 3.82 4.35
C HIS A 59 0.64 4.47 2.95
N ARG A 60 1.77 5.03 2.49
CA ARG A 60 1.86 5.68 1.17
C ARG A 60 1.77 4.68 0.03
N LEU A 61 2.40 3.52 0.17
CA LEU A 61 2.28 2.44 -0.79
C LEU A 61 0.84 1.93 -0.88
N LEU A 62 0.18 1.70 0.25
CA LEU A 62 -1.21 1.25 0.31
C LEU A 62 -2.15 2.29 -0.32
N GLU A 63 -1.94 3.58 -0.05
CA GLU A 63 -2.68 4.67 -0.68
C GLU A 63 -2.52 4.65 -2.21
N ALA A 64 -1.29 4.54 -2.71
CA ALA A 64 -1.04 4.47 -4.15
C ALA A 64 -1.65 3.20 -4.78
N SER A 65 -1.48 2.04 -4.16
CA SER A 65 -2.01 0.78 -4.67
C SER A 65 -3.54 0.76 -4.67
N MET A 66 -4.20 1.35 -3.68
CA MET A 66 -5.67 1.49 -3.66
C MET A 66 -6.20 2.45 -4.73
N ILE A 67 -5.45 3.50 -5.07
CA ILE A 67 -5.82 4.41 -6.18
C ILE A 67 -5.67 3.72 -7.54
N LEU A 68 -4.61 2.93 -7.70
CA LEU A 68 -4.21 2.37 -8.99
C LEU A 68 -4.88 1.03 -9.31
N GLU A 69 -4.92 0.13 -8.33
CA GLU A 69 -5.29 -1.27 -8.47
C GLU A 69 -5.99 -1.78 -7.18
N PRO A 70 -7.17 -1.24 -6.80
CA PRO A 70 -7.82 -1.56 -5.54
C PRO A 70 -8.12 -3.06 -5.38
N GLU A 71 -8.58 -3.74 -6.44
CA GLU A 71 -8.90 -5.17 -6.38
C GLU A 71 -7.65 -6.03 -6.15
N LYS A 72 -6.52 -5.67 -6.78
CA LYS A 72 -5.24 -6.37 -6.57
C LYS A 72 -4.71 -6.11 -5.16
N THR A 73 -4.85 -4.89 -4.67
CA THR A 73 -4.44 -4.51 -3.31
C THR A 73 -5.22 -5.28 -2.26
N VAL A 74 -6.54 -5.40 -2.42
CA VAL A 74 -7.39 -6.22 -1.53
C VAL A 74 -7.02 -7.71 -1.62
N SER A 75 -6.73 -8.21 -2.83
CA SER A 75 -6.30 -9.60 -3.02
C SER A 75 -4.97 -9.89 -2.34
N LEU A 76 -4.01 -8.97 -2.44
CA LEU A 76 -2.73 -9.06 -1.73
C LEU A 76 -2.92 -9.16 -0.21
N MET A 77 -3.77 -8.32 0.40
CA MET A 77 -4.02 -8.39 1.83
C MET A 77 -4.62 -9.73 2.24
N LYS A 78 -5.45 -10.33 1.38
CA LYS A 78 -5.99 -11.67 1.60
C LYS A 78 -4.90 -12.75 1.51
N GLU A 79 -3.98 -12.64 0.55
CA GLU A 79 -2.85 -13.56 0.38
C GLU A 79 -1.89 -13.53 1.57
N LEU A 80 -1.67 -12.35 2.15
CA LEU A 80 -0.87 -12.15 3.37
C LEU A 80 -1.61 -12.61 4.65
N GLY A 81 -2.84 -13.15 4.53
CA GLY A 81 -3.64 -13.60 5.66
C GLY A 81 -4.29 -12.47 6.47
N LEU A 82 -4.24 -11.23 5.99
CA LEU A 82 -4.71 -10.02 6.69
C LEU A 82 -6.21 -9.79 6.47
N SER A 83 -7.02 -10.77 6.87
CA SER A 83 -8.47 -10.78 6.62
C SER A 83 -9.21 -9.59 7.24
N GLU A 84 -8.77 -9.12 8.40
CA GLU A 84 -9.34 -7.92 9.04
C GLU A 84 -9.06 -6.66 8.21
N ILE A 85 -7.85 -6.55 7.65
CA ILE A 85 -7.46 -5.45 6.76
C ILE A 85 -8.30 -5.45 5.48
N VAL A 86 -8.60 -6.62 4.93
CA VAL A 86 -9.49 -6.76 3.76
C VAL A 86 -10.87 -6.16 4.03
N VAL A 87 -11.45 -6.43 5.21
CA VAL A 87 -12.75 -5.84 5.60
C VAL A 87 -12.63 -4.32 5.68
N MET A 88 -11.60 -3.83 6.37
CA MET A 88 -11.35 -2.39 6.53
C MET A 88 -11.18 -1.64 5.21
N LEU A 89 -10.50 -2.24 4.22
CA LEU A 89 -10.30 -1.65 2.90
C LEU A 89 -11.60 -1.59 2.09
N LYS A 90 -12.43 -2.64 2.16
CA LYS A 90 -13.72 -2.68 1.47
C LYS A 90 -14.73 -1.68 2.02
N GLU A 91 -14.69 -1.40 3.32
CA GLU A 91 -15.55 -0.39 3.95
C GLU A 91 -15.12 1.05 3.63
N THR A 92 -13.91 1.22 3.08
CA THR A 92 -13.35 2.54 2.72
C THR A 92 -13.47 2.84 1.22
N SER A 93 -13.88 1.87 0.39
CA SER A 93 -14.02 1.97 -1.06
C SER A 93 -15.42 2.41 -1.51
#